data_AF-A0A2N1UYZ3-F1
#
_entry.id   AF-A0A2N1UYZ3-F1
#
_cell.length_a   1.000
_cell.length_b   1.000
_cell.length_c   1.000
_cell.angle_alpha   90.00
_cell.angle_beta   90.00
_cell.angle_gamma   90.00
#
_symmetry.space_group_name_H-M   'P 1'
#
loop_
_entity.id
_entity.type
_entity.pdbx_description
1 polymer ?
#
loop_
_entity_poly.entity_id
_entity_poly.type
_entity_poly.pdbx_seq_one_letter_code
_entity_poly.pdbx_strand_id
1 'polypeptide(L)'
;MLELKALAGIQAQRNQLDARRGEQSGKLYQQGLTAFAQASQSDFADRAALREALVAWIEAIKQQRSNPAPYIALGYLFSLLGDGRTAIMYLKAAQNLDPAHPDPPVLIQHLLEAPVKAVSAQKPAIPAPTVDDESYEDLEDLLLVWIGRVQVWPLPVASLTPELHRQLAQCHQELAQAIAQFEKGLQELETEFDVADLRKRLRPLESRLQQYSLAIQQSRELAQLNQEITRFQGKVEQALQPHSHGANLNPQLETEIEQWLDDCDAIADQLEALEAKSLDISSLLLNYESLSQLLAKLQDQLDEQD
;
A
#
# COMPACT_ATOMS: atom_id res chain seq x y z
N MET A 1 11.65 39.79 15.24
CA MET A 1 11.72 40.32 13.84
C MET A 1 12.71 39.56 12.94
N LEU A 2 13.74 38.88 13.46
CA LEU A 2 14.65 38.04 12.67
C LEU A 2 14.03 36.69 12.22
N GLU A 3 13.12 36.10 12.99
CA GLU A 3 12.51 34.80 12.69
C GLU A 3 11.49 34.82 11.53
N LEU A 4 10.75 35.92 11.37
CA LEU A 4 9.79 36.10 10.27
C LEU A 4 10.47 36.20 8.89
N LYS A 5 11.69 36.72 8.82
CA LYS A 5 12.48 36.77 7.58
C LYS A 5 13.04 35.39 7.18
N ALA A 6 13.36 34.55 8.17
CA ALA A 6 13.82 33.17 7.92
C ALA A 6 12.68 32.29 7.38
N LEU A 7 11.47 32.41 7.94
CA LEU A 7 10.26 31.72 7.45
C LEU A 7 9.88 32.14 6.02
N ALA A 8 9.93 33.44 5.71
CA ALA A 8 9.69 33.95 4.37
C ALA A 8 10.74 33.45 3.35
N GLY A 9 12.01 33.33 3.76
CA GLY A 9 13.07 32.75 2.94
C GLY A 9 12.84 31.26 2.63
N ILE A 10 12.44 30.47 3.64
CA ILE A 10 12.11 29.05 3.48
C ILE A 10 10.89 28.86 2.57
N GLN A 11 9.85 29.69 2.71
CA GLN A 11 8.68 29.65 1.83
C GLN A 11 9.02 30.04 0.39
N ALA A 12 9.83 31.07 0.18
CA ALA A 12 10.28 31.48 -1.15
C ALA A 12 11.13 30.37 -1.81
N GLN A 13 12.02 29.73 -1.06
CA GLN A 13 12.83 28.62 -1.53
C GLN A 13 11.99 27.37 -1.84
N ARG A 14 10.97 27.09 -1.02
CA ARG A 14 10.00 26.02 -1.27
C ARG A 14 9.21 26.26 -2.55
N ASN A 15 8.67 27.47 -2.74
CA ASN A 15 7.94 27.84 -3.94
C ASN A 15 8.80 27.77 -5.21
N GLN A 16 10.08 28.15 -5.11
CA GLN A 16 11.03 28.01 -6.23
C GLN A 16 11.34 26.54 -6.55
N LEU A 17 11.49 25.69 -5.53
CA LEU A 17 11.70 24.25 -5.72
C LEU A 17 10.47 23.58 -6.32
N ASP A 18 9.28 23.94 -5.86
CA ASP A 18 8.02 23.41 -6.38
C ASP A 18 7.79 23.85 -7.83
N ALA A 19 8.10 25.11 -8.18
CA ALA A 19 8.06 25.60 -9.55
C ALA A 19 9.04 24.86 -10.47
N ARG A 20 10.28 24.62 -10.02
CA ARG A 20 11.28 23.86 -10.78
C ARG A 20 10.87 22.40 -10.99
N ARG A 21 10.29 21.77 -9.97
CA ARG A 21 9.75 20.41 -10.06
C ARG A 21 8.59 20.34 -11.06
N GLY A 22 7.72 21.33 -11.07
CA GLY A 22 6.63 21.41 -12.04
C GLY A 22 7.13 21.59 -13.47
N GLU A 23 8.10 22.48 -13.70
CA GLU A 23 8.71 22.66 -15.02
C GLU A 23 9.39 21.37 -15.51
N GLN A 24 10.14 20.69 -14.63
CA GLN A 24 10.81 19.44 -14.96
C GLN A 24 9.81 18.31 -15.23
N SER A 25 8.74 18.20 -14.43
CA SER A 25 7.64 17.25 -14.67
C SER A 25 6.99 17.50 -16.03
N GLY A 26 6.75 18.77 -16.39
CA GLY A 26 6.20 19.15 -17.69
C GLY A 26 7.10 18.76 -18.86
N LYS A 27 8.42 18.96 -18.75
CA LYS A 27 9.40 18.53 -19.78
C LYS A 27 9.39 17.03 -19.97
N LEU A 28 9.45 16.27 -18.87
CA LEU A 28 9.40 14.81 -18.89
C LEU A 28 8.08 14.29 -19.46
N TYR A 29 6.96 14.95 -19.14
CA TYR A 29 5.67 14.61 -19.73
C TYR A 29 5.65 14.80 -21.27
N GLN A 30 6.19 15.91 -21.77
CA GLN A 30 6.31 16.19 -23.21
C GLN A 30 7.27 15.23 -23.92
N GLN A 31 8.37 14.87 -23.28
CA GLN A 31 9.28 13.83 -23.79
C GLN A 31 8.53 12.51 -23.95
N GLY A 32 7.74 12.12 -22.93
CA GLY A 32 6.96 10.90 -23.01
C GLY A 32 5.89 10.93 -24.11
N LEU A 33 5.23 12.07 -24.32
CA LEU A 33 4.31 12.25 -25.45
C LEU A 33 5.01 12.13 -26.81
N THR A 34 6.22 12.66 -26.93
CA THR A 34 7.00 12.62 -28.18
C THR A 34 7.39 11.18 -28.51
N ALA A 35 7.93 10.45 -27.53
CA ALA A 35 8.26 9.04 -27.67
C ALA A 35 7.02 8.18 -27.94
N PHE A 36 5.91 8.46 -27.28
CA PHE A 36 4.64 7.78 -27.54
C PHE A 36 4.11 8.04 -28.95
N ALA A 37 4.20 9.28 -29.44
CA ALA A 37 3.83 9.63 -30.81
C ALA A 37 4.73 8.90 -31.83
N GLN A 38 6.02 8.75 -31.56
CA GLN A 38 6.93 7.93 -32.37
C GLN A 38 6.49 6.46 -32.38
N ALA A 39 6.18 5.88 -31.21
CA ALA A 39 5.67 4.52 -31.14
C ALA A 39 4.38 4.34 -31.96
N SER A 40 3.47 5.32 -31.93
CA SER A 40 2.22 5.26 -32.69
C SER A 40 2.40 5.22 -34.21
N GLN A 41 3.50 5.78 -34.74
CA GLN A 41 3.83 5.69 -36.18
C GLN A 41 4.15 4.27 -36.64
N SER A 42 4.57 3.42 -35.70
CA SER A 42 4.90 2.01 -35.92
C SER A 42 3.79 1.05 -35.49
N ASP A 43 2.56 1.55 -35.30
CA ASP A 43 1.46 0.79 -34.67
C ASP A 43 1.87 0.15 -33.33
N PHE A 44 2.66 0.91 -32.55
CA PHE A 44 3.20 0.49 -31.25
C PHE A 44 4.15 -0.71 -31.29
N ALA A 45 4.72 -1.04 -32.45
CA ALA A 45 5.76 -2.08 -32.57
C ALA A 45 7.13 -1.63 -32.05
N ASP A 46 7.42 -0.32 -32.05
CA ASP A 46 8.66 0.26 -31.51
C ASP A 46 8.67 0.24 -29.98
N ARG A 47 9.22 -0.86 -29.43
CA ARG A 47 9.35 -1.08 -27.98
C ARG A 47 10.27 -0.06 -27.32
N ALA A 48 11.29 0.44 -28.02
CA ALA A 48 12.23 1.42 -27.47
C ALA A 48 11.52 2.76 -27.24
N ALA A 49 10.72 3.21 -28.20
CA ALA A 49 9.91 4.42 -28.07
C ALA A 49 8.83 4.28 -26.97
N LEU A 50 8.21 3.11 -26.84
CA LEU A 50 7.28 2.83 -25.73
C LEU A 50 7.96 2.87 -24.35
N ARG A 51 9.17 2.32 -24.25
CA ARG A 51 10.00 2.37 -23.02
C ARG A 51 10.35 3.81 -22.68
N GLU A 52 10.81 4.58 -23.65
CA GLU A 52 11.14 6.00 -23.45
C GLU A 52 9.91 6.78 -22.96
N ALA A 53 8.72 6.52 -23.53
CA ALA A 53 7.48 7.11 -23.07
C ALA A 53 7.15 6.76 -21.61
N LEU A 54 7.23 5.47 -21.28
CA LEU A 54 6.98 4.95 -19.94
C LEU A 54 7.92 5.59 -18.91
N VAL A 55 9.23 5.57 -19.18
CA VAL A 55 10.27 6.11 -18.28
C VAL A 55 10.05 7.60 -18.08
N ALA A 56 9.81 8.35 -19.16
CA ALA A 56 9.59 9.79 -19.09
C ALA A 56 8.36 10.14 -18.24
N TRP A 57 7.25 9.40 -18.38
CA TRP A 57 6.06 9.63 -17.55
C TRP A 57 6.22 9.21 -16.08
N ILE A 58 6.93 8.11 -15.81
CA ILE A 58 7.26 7.71 -14.42
C ILE A 58 8.14 8.79 -13.76
N GLU A 59 9.15 9.29 -14.46
CA GLU A 59 9.99 10.38 -13.97
C GLU A 59 9.17 11.66 -13.78
N ALA A 60 8.23 11.97 -14.68
CA ALA A 60 7.32 13.12 -14.52
C ALA A 60 6.50 13.03 -13.23
N ILE A 61 6.00 11.84 -12.88
CA ILE A 61 5.28 11.57 -11.62
C ILE A 61 6.21 11.75 -10.42
N LYS A 62 7.44 11.25 -10.47
CA LYS A 62 8.42 11.40 -9.39
C LYS A 62 8.70 12.88 -9.09
N GLN A 63 8.76 13.72 -10.13
CA GLN A 63 8.97 15.16 -9.96
C GLN A 63 7.74 15.86 -9.38
N GLN A 64 6.53 15.51 -9.83
CA GLN A 64 5.29 16.14 -9.36
C GLN A 64 4.13 15.13 -9.29
N ARG A 65 3.94 14.53 -8.11
CA ARG A 65 2.88 13.54 -7.84
C ARG A 65 1.47 14.12 -7.91
N SER A 66 1.32 15.45 -7.86
CA SER A 66 0.02 16.11 -7.93
C SER A 66 -0.47 16.37 -9.35
N ASN A 67 0.36 16.11 -10.37
CA ASN A 67 0.00 16.32 -11.76
C ASN A 67 -0.74 15.09 -12.30
N PRO A 68 -2.03 15.18 -12.68
CA PRO A 68 -2.79 14.02 -13.16
C PRO A 68 -2.36 13.55 -14.56
N ALA A 69 -1.79 14.42 -15.40
CA ALA A 69 -1.59 14.12 -16.83
C ALA A 69 -0.67 12.90 -17.11
N PRO A 70 0.48 12.71 -16.43
CA PRO A 70 1.30 11.51 -16.59
C PRO A 70 0.58 10.22 -16.17
N TYR A 71 -0.30 10.27 -15.17
CA TYR A 71 -1.10 9.12 -14.74
C TYR A 71 -2.12 8.73 -15.81
N ILE A 72 -2.77 9.71 -16.46
CA ILE A 72 -3.69 9.46 -17.58
C ILE A 72 -2.94 8.82 -18.74
N ALA A 73 -1.77 9.35 -19.09
CA ALA A 73 -0.94 8.83 -20.17
C ALA A 73 -0.49 7.38 -19.93
N LEU A 74 -0.06 7.05 -18.70
CA LEU A 74 0.26 5.67 -18.32
C LEU A 74 -0.98 4.77 -18.35
N GLY A 75 -2.13 5.26 -17.85
CA GLY A 75 -3.40 4.55 -17.94
C GLY A 75 -3.77 4.18 -19.38
N TYR A 76 -3.62 5.13 -20.30
CA TYR A 76 -3.85 4.90 -21.73
C TYR A 76 -2.85 3.93 -22.34
N LEU A 77 -1.55 4.07 -22.03
CA LEU A 77 -0.51 3.15 -22.49
C LEU A 77 -0.77 1.71 -22.04
N PHE A 78 -1.07 1.48 -20.76
CA PHE A 78 -1.37 0.14 -20.26
C PHE A 78 -2.68 -0.43 -20.85
N SER A 79 -3.66 0.42 -21.15
CA SER A 79 -4.86 0.02 -21.88
C SER A 79 -4.51 -0.51 -23.28
N LEU A 80 -3.63 0.18 -24.01
CA LEU A 80 -3.17 -0.26 -25.33
C LEU A 80 -2.37 -1.56 -25.28
N LEU A 81 -1.59 -1.76 -24.22
CA LEU A 81 -0.83 -2.98 -23.99
C LEU A 81 -1.69 -4.15 -23.48
N GLY A 82 -3.00 -3.94 -23.28
CA GLY A 82 -3.93 -4.97 -22.81
C GLY A 82 -3.88 -5.23 -21.30
N ASP A 83 -3.11 -4.47 -20.53
CA ASP A 83 -3.09 -4.54 -19.06
C ASP A 83 -4.16 -3.61 -18.47
N GLY A 84 -5.42 -4.01 -18.63
CA GLY A 84 -6.56 -3.26 -18.13
C GLY A 84 -6.55 -3.04 -16.61
N ARG A 85 -5.94 -3.96 -15.84
CA ARG A 85 -5.85 -3.84 -14.37
C ARG A 85 -4.93 -2.69 -13.99
N THR A 86 -3.72 -2.65 -14.56
CA THR A 86 -2.77 -1.57 -14.32
C THR A 86 -3.28 -0.25 -14.90
N ALA A 87 -3.92 -0.28 -16.08
CA ALA A 87 -4.56 0.89 -16.69
C ALA A 87 -5.59 1.54 -15.75
N ILE A 88 -6.56 0.75 -15.25
CA ILE A 88 -7.58 1.23 -14.30
C ILE A 88 -6.94 1.80 -13.04
N MET A 89 -5.86 1.20 -12.55
CA MET A 89 -5.14 1.69 -11.36
C MET A 89 -4.58 3.10 -11.58
N TYR A 90 -3.87 3.34 -12.69
CA TYR A 90 -3.34 4.66 -13.04
C TYR A 90 -4.47 5.69 -13.30
N LEU A 91 -5.54 5.29 -13.97
CA LEU A 91 -6.69 6.17 -14.23
C LEU A 91 -7.42 6.56 -12.95
N LYS A 92 -7.57 5.63 -11.98
CA LYS A 92 -8.13 5.96 -10.66
C LYS A 92 -7.24 6.92 -9.88
N ALA A 93 -5.91 6.76 -9.96
CA ALA A 93 -4.98 7.71 -9.37
C ALA A 93 -5.14 9.10 -9.99
N ALA A 94 -5.27 9.20 -11.31
CA ALA A 94 -5.54 10.46 -12.00
C ALA A 94 -6.88 11.09 -11.57
N GLN A 95 -7.94 10.29 -11.49
CA GLN A 95 -9.28 10.73 -11.07
C GLN A 95 -9.29 11.28 -9.63
N ASN A 96 -8.52 10.68 -8.73
CA ASN A 96 -8.41 11.15 -7.35
C ASN A 96 -7.66 12.49 -7.25
N LEU A 97 -6.71 12.74 -8.16
CA LEU A 97 -5.94 13.99 -8.22
C LEU A 97 -6.76 15.13 -8.84
N ASP A 98 -7.53 14.84 -9.88
CA ASP A 98 -8.42 15.78 -10.54
C ASP A 98 -9.79 15.13 -10.83
N PRO A 99 -10.75 15.25 -9.89
CA PRO A 99 -12.09 14.67 -10.05
C PRO A 99 -12.91 15.32 -11.17
N ALA A 100 -12.53 16.51 -11.64
CA ALA A 100 -13.23 17.21 -12.71
C ALA A 100 -12.72 16.81 -14.11
N HIS A 101 -11.63 16.04 -14.19
CA HIS A 101 -11.05 15.63 -15.45
C HIS A 101 -11.98 14.65 -16.21
N PRO A 102 -12.32 14.91 -17.48
CA PRO A 102 -13.29 14.10 -18.22
C PRO A 102 -12.76 12.71 -18.61
N ASP A 103 -11.45 12.57 -18.88
CA ASP A 103 -10.90 11.36 -19.50
C ASP A 103 -10.82 10.11 -18.59
N PRO A 104 -10.34 10.18 -17.33
CA PRO A 104 -10.24 9.00 -16.47
C PRO A 104 -11.53 8.18 -16.30
N PRO A 105 -12.70 8.78 -15.97
CA PRO A 105 -13.91 7.99 -15.79
C PRO A 105 -14.38 7.32 -17.08
N VAL A 106 -14.24 7.99 -18.24
CA VAL A 106 -14.62 7.44 -19.55
C VAL A 106 -13.73 6.25 -19.92
N LEU A 107 -12.42 6.36 -19.71
CA LEU A 107 -11.48 5.28 -20.00
C LEU A 107 -11.66 4.08 -19.06
N ILE A 108 -11.92 4.34 -17.77
CA ILE A 108 -12.24 3.28 -16.80
C ILE A 108 -13.52 2.56 -17.22
N GLN A 109 -14.58 3.30 -17.56
CA GLN A 109 -15.84 2.71 -18.00
C GLN A 109 -15.65 1.85 -19.25
N HIS A 110 -14.92 2.34 -20.25
CA HIS A 110 -14.60 1.57 -21.45
C HIS A 110 -13.84 0.26 -21.14
N LEU A 111 -12.86 0.30 -20.23
CA LEU A 111 -12.11 -0.88 -19.80
C LEU A 111 -12.95 -1.89 -19.00
N LEU A 112 -14.01 -1.44 -18.34
CA LEU A 112 -14.94 -2.29 -17.59
C LEU A 112 -16.04 -2.88 -18.48
N GLU A 113 -16.51 -2.12 -19.48
CA GLU A 113 -17.61 -2.51 -20.38
C GLU A 113 -17.16 -3.32 -21.60
N ALA A 114 -15.92 -3.16 -22.04
CA ALA A 114 -15.36 -3.95 -23.13
C ALA A 114 -14.71 -5.22 -22.58
N PRO A 115 -15.33 -6.42 -22.70
CA PRO A 115 -14.56 -7.66 -22.62
C PRO A 115 -13.58 -7.62 -23.79
N VAL A 116 -12.31 -7.40 -23.48
CA VAL A 116 -11.15 -7.28 -24.37
C VAL A 116 -11.40 -7.98 -25.71
N LYS A 117 -11.87 -7.23 -26.72
CA LYS A 117 -11.69 -7.64 -28.12
C LYS A 117 -10.20 -7.49 -28.35
N ALA A 118 -9.48 -8.55 -28.05
CA ALA A 118 -8.09 -8.71 -28.40
C ALA A 118 -7.99 -8.39 -29.89
N VAL A 119 -7.44 -7.22 -30.19
CA VAL A 119 -6.77 -7.03 -31.48
C VAL A 119 -5.82 -8.21 -31.56
N SER A 120 -6.02 -9.04 -32.58
CA SER A 120 -5.21 -10.22 -32.87
C SER A 120 -3.77 -9.77 -33.15
N ALA A 121 -3.03 -9.55 -32.07
CA ALA A 121 -1.60 -9.45 -32.02
C ALA A 121 -1.27 -10.07 -30.66
N GLN A 122 -0.42 -11.08 -30.70
CA GLN A 122 0.17 -11.77 -29.55
C GLN A 122 0.02 -10.96 -28.27
N LYS A 123 -0.77 -11.46 -27.31
CA LYS A 123 -0.74 -11.04 -25.91
C LYS A 123 0.73 -10.71 -25.59
N PRO A 124 1.14 -9.44 -25.43
CA PRO A 124 2.33 -9.18 -24.66
C PRO A 124 1.83 -9.41 -23.24
N ALA A 125 1.72 -10.68 -22.86
CA ALA A 125 1.95 -11.00 -21.48
C ALA A 125 3.32 -10.37 -21.25
N ILE A 126 3.39 -9.32 -20.43
CA ILE A 126 4.65 -9.05 -19.75
C ILE A 126 4.94 -10.41 -19.12
N PRO A 127 5.97 -11.13 -19.59
CA PRO A 127 6.23 -12.46 -19.10
C PRO A 127 6.33 -12.31 -17.57
N ALA A 128 5.75 -13.22 -16.81
CA ALA A 128 6.38 -13.50 -15.52
C ALA A 128 7.87 -13.65 -15.86
N PRO A 129 8.81 -12.91 -15.25
CA PRO A 129 10.21 -12.93 -15.70
C PRO A 129 10.65 -14.39 -15.83
N THR A 130 10.74 -14.80 -17.09
CA THR A 130 10.98 -16.17 -17.52
C THR A 130 12.40 -16.12 -17.98
N VAL A 131 13.27 -16.59 -17.11
CA VAL A 131 14.72 -16.46 -17.15
C VAL A 131 15.36 -17.34 -18.24
N ASP A 132 14.63 -17.65 -19.31
CA ASP A 132 15.06 -18.68 -20.26
C ASP A 132 16.01 -18.14 -21.34
N ASP A 133 16.23 -16.82 -21.46
CA ASP A 133 17.29 -16.19 -22.30
C ASP A 133 17.26 -14.64 -22.13
N GLU A 134 17.44 -14.08 -20.93
CA GLU A 134 17.33 -12.62 -20.72
C GLU A 134 18.67 -11.88 -20.95
N SER A 135 18.66 -10.93 -21.88
CA SER A 135 19.76 -9.96 -22.03
C SER A 135 19.73 -8.95 -20.86
N TYR A 136 20.87 -8.34 -20.55
CA TYR A 136 20.96 -7.30 -19.51
C TYR A 136 19.91 -6.20 -19.69
N GLU A 137 19.61 -5.83 -20.95
CA GLU A 137 18.64 -4.78 -21.29
C GLU A 137 17.20 -5.22 -20.97
N ASP A 138 16.84 -6.47 -21.24
CA ASP A 138 15.49 -7.00 -20.96
C ASP A 138 15.21 -7.02 -19.45
N LEU A 139 16.20 -7.42 -18.63
CA LEU A 139 16.06 -7.44 -17.18
C LEU A 139 16.00 -6.02 -16.59
N GLU A 140 16.76 -5.07 -17.17
CA GLU A 140 16.64 -3.65 -16.81
C GLU A 140 15.23 -3.11 -17.10
N ASP A 141 14.64 -3.48 -18.23
CA ASP A 141 13.32 -3.02 -18.67
C ASP A 141 12.21 -3.53 -17.78
N LEU A 142 12.24 -4.83 -17.50
CA LEU A 142 11.32 -5.45 -16.57
C LEU A 142 11.42 -4.81 -15.19
N LEU A 143 12.64 -4.53 -14.71
CA LEU A 143 12.85 -3.88 -13.42
C LEU A 143 12.25 -2.47 -13.39
N LEU A 144 12.42 -1.67 -14.44
CA LEU A 144 11.84 -0.33 -14.54
C LEU A 144 10.31 -0.35 -14.56
N VAL A 145 9.71 -1.29 -15.29
CA VAL A 145 8.25 -1.49 -15.32
C VAL A 145 7.74 -1.84 -13.93
N TRP A 146 8.41 -2.75 -13.22
CA TRP A 146 8.04 -3.13 -11.86
C TRP A 146 8.18 -1.99 -10.86
N ILE A 147 9.26 -1.20 -10.93
CA ILE A 147 9.41 0.02 -10.12
C ILE A 147 8.26 0.98 -10.37
N GLY A 148 7.89 1.23 -11.63
CA GLY A 148 6.76 2.08 -11.98
C GLY A 148 5.44 1.57 -11.39
N ARG A 149 5.15 0.27 -11.57
CA ARG A 149 3.94 -0.38 -11.07
C ARG A 149 3.81 -0.27 -9.54
N VAL A 150 4.90 -0.57 -8.81
CA VAL A 150 4.92 -0.59 -7.35
C VAL A 150 4.79 0.81 -6.73
N GLN A 151 5.17 1.87 -7.45
CA GLN A 151 4.98 3.24 -6.99
C GLN A 151 3.52 3.67 -6.91
N VAL A 152 2.62 3.04 -7.66
CA VAL A 152 1.18 3.35 -7.65
C VAL A 152 0.41 2.47 -6.67
N TRP A 153 1.03 1.40 -6.18
CA TRP A 153 0.39 0.55 -5.19
C TRP A 153 0.09 1.32 -3.91
N PRO A 154 -1.04 1.03 -3.24
CA PRO A 154 -1.40 1.69 -2.00
C PRO A 154 -0.28 1.54 -0.99
N LEU A 155 -0.05 2.60 -0.20
CA LEU A 155 0.90 2.53 0.91
C LEU A 155 0.48 1.38 1.85
N PRO A 156 1.42 0.51 2.26
CA PRO A 156 1.12 -0.54 3.21
C PRO A 156 0.83 0.10 4.56
N VAL A 157 -0.44 0.07 4.96
CA VAL A 157 -0.90 0.56 6.26
C VAL A 157 -1.51 -0.61 7.00
N ALA A 158 -1.11 -0.79 8.26
CA ALA A 158 -1.68 -1.84 9.09
C ALA A 158 -3.19 -1.62 9.29
N SER A 159 -3.97 -2.69 9.24
CA SER A 159 -5.43 -2.59 9.37
C SER A 159 -6.02 -3.85 10.00
N LEU A 160 -7.07 -3.65 10.79
CA LEU A 160 -7.93 -4.70 11.36
C LEU A 160 -8.91 -5.28 10.34
N THR A 161 -9.09 -4.64 9.17
CA THR A 161 -10.08 -5.08 8.19
C THR A 161 -9.57 -6.31 7.42
N PRO A 162 -10.31 -7.44 7.41
CA PRO A 162 -9.85 -8.68 6.75
C PRO A 162 -9.61 -8.54 5.24
N GLU A 163 -10.34 -7.64 4.59
CA GLU A 163 -10.17 -7.35 3.16
C GLU A 163 -8.84 -6.66 2.87
N LEU A 164 -8.49 -5.63 3.65
CA LEU A 164 -7.20 -4.94 3.54
C LEU A 164 -6.04 -5.89 3.86
N HIS A 165 -6.20 -6.77 4.84
CA HIS A 165 -5.17 -7.78 5.14
C HIS A 165 -4.92 -8.73 3.96
N ARG A 166 -5.99 -9.20 3.28
CA ARG A 166 -5.86 -10.01 2.06
C ARG A 166 -5.18 -9.26 0.94
N GLN A 167 -5.51 -7.98 0.74
CA GLN A 167 -4.86 -7.14 -0.27
C GLN A 167 -3.38 -6.91 0.03
N LEU A 168 -3.01 -6.62 1.27
CA LEU A 168 -1.61 -6.48 1.70
C LEU A 168 -0.82 -7.78 1.45
N ALA A 169 -1.39 -8.93 1.84
CA ALA A 169 -0.77 -10.24 1.64
C ALA A 169 -0.57 -10.58 0.16
N GLN A 170 -1.57 -10.27 -0.69
CA GLN A 170 -1.46 -10.45 -2.13
C GLN A 170 -0.36 -9.56 -2.73
N CYS A 171 -0.34 -8.27 -2.40
CA CYS A 171 0.70 -7.35 -2.90
C CYS A 171 2.10 -7.78 -2.44
N HIS A 172 2.23 -8.19 -1.17
CA HIS A 172 3.49 -8.74 -0.64
C HIS A 172 3.93 -9.97 -1.43
N GLN A 173 3.03 -10.93 -1.69
CA GLN A 173 3.36 -12.13 -2.44
C GLN A 173 3.74 -11.82 -3.89
N GLU A 174 2.97 -10.98 -4.58
CA GLU A 174 3.27 -10.57 -5.96
C GLU A 174 4.66 -9.91 -6.04
N LEU A 175 4.99 -9.03 -5.09
CA LEU A 175 6.29 -8.34 -5.05
C LEU A 175 7.45 -9.26 -4.66
N ALA A 176 7.25 -10.18 -3.71
CA ALA A 176 8.26 -11.15 -3.30
C ALA A 176 8.62 -12.10 -4.45
N GLN A 177 7.63 -12.55 -5.22
CA GLN A 177 7.85 -13.39 -6.39
C GLN A 177 8.65 -12.65 -7.46
N ALA A 178 8.31 -11.39 -7.74
CA ALA A 178 9.02 -10.57 -8.70
C ALA A 178 10.49 -10.34 -8.29
N ILE A 179 10.74 -10.00 -7.02
CA ILE A 179 12.10 -9.82 -6.50
C ILE A 179 12.91 -11.11 -6.62
N ALA A 180 12.34 -12.27 -6.24
CA ALA A 180 13.02 -13.55 -6.35
C ALA A 180 13.39 -13.90 -7.80
N GLN A 181 12.54 -13.53 -8.76
CA GLN A 181 12.83 -13.73 -10.17
C GLN A 181 13.93 -12.78 -10.67
N PHE A 182 13.92 -11.51 -10.27
CA PHE A 182 15.00 -10.58 -10.57
C PHE A 182 16.33 -11.02 -9.96
N GLU A 183 16.34 -11.50 -8.71
CA GLU A 183 17.53 -12.04 -8.07
C GLU A 183 18.10 -13.23 -8.84
N LYS A 184 17.22 -14.13 -9.31
CA LYS A 184 17.63 -15.26 -10.16
C LYS A 184 18.26 -14.77 -11.48
N GLY A 185 17.61 -13.86 -12.21
CA GLY A 185 18.15 -13.33 -13.47
C GLY A 185 19.46 -12.56 -13.27
N LEU A 186 19.60 -11.83 -12.15
CA LEU A 186 20.86 -11.16 -11.80
C LEU A 186 21.99 -12.16 -11.51
N GLN A 187 21.71 -13.29 -10.86
CA GLN A 187 22.73 -14.33 -10.61
C GLN A 187 23.24 -14.96 -11.91
N GLU A 188 22.38 -15.12 -12.91
CA GLU A 188 22.77 -15.67 -14.21
C GLU A 188 23.64 -14.66 -14.98
N LEU A 189 23.23 -13.37 -15.00
CA LEU A 189 23.98 -12.28 -15.64
C LEU A 189 25.31 -11.95 -14.95
N GLU A 190 25.47 -12.22 -13.66
CA GLU A 190 26.71 -11.96 -12.90
C GLU A 190 27.93 -12.68 -13.44
N THR A 191 27.74 -13.75 -14.21
CA THR A 191 28.83 -14.49 -14.84
C THR A 191 29.50 -13.71 -15.98
N GLU A 192 28.77 -12.82 -16.65
CA GLU A 192 29.19 -12.15 -17.88
C GLU A 192 29.17 -10.61 -17.78
N PHE A 193 28.40 -10.03 -16.87
CA PHE A 193 28.16 -8.59 -16.77
C PHE A 193 28.33 -8.04 -15.34
N ASP A 194 28.66 -6.74 -15.23
CA ASP A 194 28.56 -6.02 -13.96
C ASP A 194 27.11 -5.62 -13.69
N VAL A 195 26.47 -6.31 -12.74
CA VAL A 195 25.07 -6.09 -12.36
C VAL A 195 24.89 -5.12 -11.19
N ALA A 196 25.95 -4.44 -10.73
CA ALA A 196 25.89 -3.59 -9.54
C ALA A 196 24.82 -2.50 -9.64
N ASP A 197 24.61 -1.93 -10.83
CA ASP A 197 23.60 -0.90 -11.05
C ASP A 197 22.17 -1.46 -11.07
N LEU A 198 21.97 -2.66 -11.62
CA LEU A 198 20.66 -3.34 -11.54
C LEU A 198 20.31 -3.68 -10.09
N ARG A 199 21.27 -4.16 -9.29
CA ARG A 199 21.08 -4.37 -7.84
C ARG A 199 20.71 -3.09 -7.10
N LYS A 200 21.35 -1.96 -7.42
CA LYS A 200 20.96 -0.66 -6.84
C LYS A 200 19.52 -0.29 -7.21
N ARG A 201 19.09 -0.57 -8.44
CA ARG A 201 17.72 -0.32 -8.91
C ARG A 201 16.69 -1.27 -8.29
N LEU A 202 17.09 -2.44 -7.79
CA LEU A 202 16.20 -3.38 -7.09
C LEU A 202 15.82 -2.91 -5.66
N ARG A 203 16.70 -2.16 -4.99
CA ARG A 203 16.52 -1.72 -3.59
C ARG A 203 15.18 -1.04 -3.26
N PRO A 204 14.59 -0.18 -4.12
CA PRO A 204 13.28 0.39 -3.85
C PRO A 204 12.17 -0.67 -3.75
N LEU A 205 12.25 -1.75 -4.53
CA LEU A 205 11.32 -2.87 -4.47
C LEU A 205 11.49 -3.65 -3.16
N GLU A 206 12.73 -3.94 -2.77
CA GLU A 206 13.05 -4.60 -1.48
C GLU A 206 12.56 -3.79 -0.28
N SER A 207 12.83 -2.48 -0.28
CA SER A 207 12.37 -1.56 0.76
C SER A 207 10.84 -1.55 0.83
N ARG A 208 10.17 -1.58 -0.32
CA ARG A 208 8.72 -1.66 -0.36
C ARG A 208 8.20 -3.00 0.17
N LEU A 209 8.84 -4.10 -0.16
CA LEU A 209 8.50 -5.43 0.37
C LEU A 209 8.61 -5.46 1.90
N GLN A 210 9.66 -4.88 2.46
CA GLN A 210 9.84 -4.75 3.92
C GLN A 210 8.73 -3.91 4.57
N GLN A 211 8.27 -2.84 3.92
CA GLN A 211 7.13 -2.06 4.41
C GLN A 211 5.84 -2.91 4.42
N TYR A 212 5.60 -3.71 3.38
CA TYR A 212 4.46 -4.63 3.37
C TYR A 212 4.57 -5.70 4.47
N SER A 213 5.75 -6.28 4.68
CA SER A 213 5.93 -7.30 5.73
C SER A 213 5.67 -6.72 7.12
N LEU A 214 6.15 -5.50 7.39
CA LEU A 214 5.90 -4.80 8.65
C LEU A 214 4.40 -4.51 8.84
N ALA A 215 3.72 -3.97 7.83
CA ALA A 215 2.29 -3.69 7.92
C ALA A 215 1.45 -4.97 8.13
N ILE A 216 1.82 -6.09 7.50
CA ILE A 216 1.18 -7.39 7.71
C ILE A 216 1.39 -7.86 9.15
N GLN A 217 2.61 -7.76 9.68
CA GLN A 217 2.91 -8.13 11.06
C GLN A 217 2.08 -7.28 12.05
N GLN A 218 2.11 -5.96 11.90
CA GLN A 218 1.33 -5.04 12.74
C GLN A 218 -0.17 -5.31 12.66
N SER A 219 -0.69 -5.63 11.47
CA SER A 219 -2.10 -6.02 11.30
C SER A 219 -2.44 -7.30 12.06
N ARG A 220 -1.50 -8.25 12.17
CA ARG A 220 -1.68 -9.47 12.97
C ARG A 220 -1.66 -9.18 14.46
N GLU A 221 -0.72 -8.34 14.92
CA GLU A 221 -0.66 -7.89 16.33
C GLU A 221 -1.99 -7.23 16.73
N LEU A 222 -2.51 -6.30 15.90
CA LEU A 222 -3.80 -5.67 16.11
C LEU A 222 -4.95 -6.70 16.15
N ALA A 223 -4.98 -7.64 15.20
CA ALA A 223 -6.05 -8.65 15.13
C ALA A 223 -6.03 -9.61 16.32
N GLN A 224 -4.85 -9.99 16.82
CA GLN A 224 -4.67 -10.81 18.01
C GLN A 224 -5.20 -10.06 19.25
N LEU A 225 -4.77 -8.82 19.44
CA LEU A 225 -5.23 -8.01 20.57
C LEU A 225 -6.75 -7.80 20.53
N ASN A 226 -7.33 -7.56 19.35
CA ASN A 226 -8.78 -7.45 19.20
C ASN A 226 -9.51 -8.73 19.60
N GLN A 227 -8.98 -9.90 19.23
CA GLN A 227 -9.52 -11.20 19.63
C GLN A 227 -9.40 -11.42 21.13
N GLU A 228 -8.28 -11.02 21.75
CA GLU A 228 -8.07 -11.11 23.20
C GLU A 228 -9.10 -10.26 23.95
N ILE A 229 -9.25 -8.98 23.57
CA ILE A 229 -10.26 -8.08 24.14
C ILE A 229 -11.67 -8.66 23.98
N THR A 230 -12.03 -9.13 22.78
CA THR A 230 -13.39 -9.65 22.51
C THR A 230 -13.66 -10.94 23.31
N ARG A 231 -12.67 -11.84 23.39
CA ARG A 231 -12.78 -13.06 24.20
C ARG A 231 -12.93 -12.71 25.67
N PHE A 232 -12.23 -11.69 26.13
CA PHE A 232 -12.26 -11.27 27.52
C PHE A 232 -13.60 -10.62 27.87
N GLN A 233 -14.11 -9.73 27.01
CA GLN A 233 -15.48 -9.20 27.12
C GLN A 233 -16.51 -10.32 27.27
N GLY A 234 -16.43 -11.36 26.43
CA GLY A 234 -17.35 -12.50 26.51
C GLY A 234 -17.28 -13.26 27.85
N LYS A 235 -16.10 -13.36 28.48
CA LYS A 235 -15.97 -13.95 29.83
C LYS A 235 -16.65 -13.08 30.89
N VAL A 236 -16.41 -11.77 30.86
CA VAL A 236 -16.98 -10.81 31.82
C VAL A 236 -18.50 -10.74 31.67
N GLU A 237 -19.01 -10.70 30.44
CA GLU A 237 -20.45 -10.75 30.15
C GLU A 237 -21.10 -12.03 30.64
N GLN A 238 -20.42 -13.19 30.52
CA GLN A 238 -20.92 -14.46 31.03
C GLN A 238 -21.00 -14.47 32.57
N ALA A 239 -20.01 -13.86 33.25
CA ALA A 239 -20.01 -13.70 34.69
C ALA A 239 -21.14 -12.78 35.18
N LEU A 240 -21.42 -11.69 34.44
CA LEU A 240 -22.52 -10.77 34.71
C LEU A 240 -23.92 -11.38 34.53
N GLN A 241 -24.07 -12.58 33.94
CA GLN A 241 -25.40 -13.14 33.73
C GLN A 241 -26.06 -13.60 35.05
N PRO A 242 -27.32 -13.20 35.31
CA PRO A 242 -28.00 -13.41 36.60
C PRO A 242 -28.30 -14.88 36.93
N HIS A 243 -28.09 -15.82 36.00
CA HIS A 243 -28.31 -17.25 36.21
C HIS A 243 -27.02 -18.00 36.61
N SER A 244 -25.87 -17.32 36.56
CA SER A 244 -24.56 -17.87 36.88
C SER A 244 -24.33 -17.96 38.39
N HIS A 245 -25.02 -17.15 39.21
CA HIS A 245 -24.72 -16.98 40.63
C HIS A 245 -25.97 -17.25 41.48
N GLY A 246 -26.17 -18.53 41.82
CA GLY A 246 -27.14 -18.91 42.84
C GLY A 246 -26.66 -18.49 44.22
N ALA A 247 -27.20 -17.38 44.74
CA ALA A 247 -27.30 -16.93 46.14
C ALA A 247 -26.06 -16.94 47.06
N ASN A 248 -24.89 -17.42 46.63
CA ASN A 248 -23.61 -17.26 47.31
C ASN A 248 -22.59 -16.87 46.25
N LEU A 249 -22.15 -15.61 46.29
CA LEU A 249 -20.94 -15.19 45.60
C LEU A 249 -19.79 -16.08 46.07
N ASN A 250 -19.18 -16.75 45.10
CA ASN A 250 -18.14 -17.73 45.34
C ASN A 250 -16.81 -16.97 45.45
N PRO A 251 -15.98 -17.13 46.50
CA PRO A 251 -14.66 -16.49 46.62
C PRO A 251 -13.73 -16.76 45.43
N GLN A 252 -14.05 -17.73 44.59
CA GLN A 252 -13.41 -17.96 43.29
C GLN A 252 -13.60 -16.78 42.32
N LEU A 253 -14.74 -16.08 42.36
CA LEU A 253 -15.02 -14.97 41.46
C LEU A 253 -14.19 -13.72 41.79
N GLU A 254 -13.96 -13.44 43.08
CA GLU A 254 -13.06 -12.38 43.51
C GLU A 254 -11.64 -12.61 42.98
N THR A 255 -11.15 -13.86 43.08
CA THR A 255 -9.83 -14.24 42.54
C THR A 255 -9.79 -14.11 41.01
N GLU A 256 -10.87 -14.48 40.32
CA GLU A 256 -10.98 -14.31 38.86
C GLU A 256 -10.97 -12.83 38.46
N ILE A 257 -11.59 -11.95 39.25
CA ILE A 257 -11.61 -10.50 38.99
C ILE A 257 -10.25 -9.87 39.18
N GLU A 258 -9.50 -10.23 40.22
CA GLU A 258 -8.12 -9.78 40.37
C GLU A 258 -7.28 -10.14 39.14
N GLN A 259 -7.39 -11.38 38.67
CA GLN A 259 -6.71 -11.82 37.46
C GLN A 259 -7.19 -11.05 36.21
N TRP A 260 -8.46 -10.72 36.12
CA TRP A 260 -9.03 -9.93 35.04
C TRP A 260 -8.54 -8.48 35.03
N LEU A 261 -8.31 -7.89 36.20
CA LEU A 261 -7.70 -6.56 36.31
C LEU A 261 -6.24 -6.59 35.84
N ASP A 262 -5.47 -7.60 36.24
CA ASP A 262 -4.09 -7.79 35.77
C ASP A 262 -4.04 -7.97 34.24
N ASP A 263 -4.96 -8.76 33.67
CA ASP A 263 -5.10 -8.94 32.21
C ASP A 263 -5.48 -7.62 31.51
N CYS A 264 -6.29 -6.77 32.14
CA CYS A 264 -6.67 -5.45 31.64
C CYS A 264 -5.47 -4.49 31.58
N ASP A 265 -4.65 -4.46 32.63
CA ASP A 265 -3.42 -3.67 32.66
C ASP A 265 -2.45 -4.12 31.56
N ALA A 266 -2.30 -5.44 31.36
CA ALA A 266 -1.48 -5.98 30.28
C ALA A 266 -2.01 -5.60 28.87
N ILE A 267 -3.32 -5.54 28.69
CA ILE A 267 -3.94 -5.06 27.43
C ILE A 267 -3.69 -3.56 27.25
N ALA A 268 -3.80 -2.76 28.32
CA ALA A 268 -3.52 -1.32 28.27
C ALA A 268 -2.07 -1.04 27.85
N ASP A 269 -1.10 -1.74 28.45
CA ASP A 269 0.32 -1.64 28.07
C ASP A 269 0.55 -1.97 26.59
N GLN A 270 -0.16 -2.99 26.06
CA GLN A 270 -0.07 -3.36 24.65
C GLN A 270 -0.67 -2.29 23.73
N LEU A 271 -1.78 -1.67 24.13
CA LEU A 271 -2.40 -0.56 23.38
C LEU A 271 -1.47 0.65 23.33
N GLU A 272 -0.86 1.03 24.45
CA GLU A 272 0.13 2.10 24.50
C GLU A 272 1.34 1.81 23.60
N ALA A 273 1.84 0.57 23.61
CA ALA A 273 2.95 0.16 22.75
C ALA A 273 2.59 0.21 21.25
N LEU A 274 1.33 -0.06 20.89
CA LEU A 274 0.84 0.06 19.51
C LEU A 274 0.63 1.53 19.10
N GLU A 275 0.13 2.36 20.01
CA GLU A 275 -0.01 3.80 19.79
C GLU A 275 1.35 4.47 19.59
N ALA A 276 2.37 4.08 20.37
CA ALA A 276 3.74 4.55 20.21
C ALA A 276 4.32 4.26 18.81
N LYS A 277 3.83 3.22 18.13
CA LYS A 277 4.17 2.90 16.72
C LYS A 277 3.37 3.73 15.70
N SER A 278 2.58 4.71 16.15
CA SER A 278 1.68 5.55 15.33
C SER A 278 0.63 4.73 14.56
N LEU A 279 0.16 3.62 15.15
CA LEU A 279 -0.91 2.81 14.58
C LEU A 279 -2.28 3.38 14.95
N ASP A 280 -3.24 3.30 14.03
CA ASP A 280 -4.63 3.61 14.36
C ASP A 280 -5.23 2.48 15.19
N ILE A 281 -5.39 2.74 16.49
CA ILE A 281 -5.97 1.82 17.47
C ILE A 281 -7.39 2.23 17.89
N SER A 282 -8.03 3.18 17.19
CA SER A 282 -9.33 3.76 17.60
C SER A 282 -10.41 2.70 17.82
N SER A 283 -10.47 1.67 16.96
CA SER A 283 -11.43 0.58 17.11
C SER A 283 -11.12 -0.36 18.28
N LEU A 284 -9.84 -0.53 18.63
CA LEU A 284 -9.43 -1.33 19.79
C LEU A 284 -9.74 -0.60 21.09
N LEU A 285 -9.48 0.71 21.14
CA LEU A 285 -9.80 1.56 22.30
C LEU A 285 -11.29 1.50 22.62
N LEU A 286 -12.17 1.58 21.61
CA LEU A 286 -13.61 1.43 21.82
C LEU A 286 -13.99 0.10 22.48
N ASN A 287 -13.38 -1.00 22.01
CA ASN A 287 -13.62 -2.33 22.59
C ASN A 287 -13.05 -2.43 24.02
N TYR A 288 -11.86 -1.88 24.25
CA TYR A 288 -11.24 -1.85 25.57
C TYR A 288 -12.03 -1.02 26.59
N GLU A 289 -12.54 0.15 26.19
CA GLU A 289 -13.42 0.97 27.02
C GLU A 289 -14.71 0.23 27.40
N SER A 290 -15.31 -0.49 26.44
CA SER A 290 -16.48 -1.33 26.70
C SER A 290 -16.16 -2.46 27.70
N LEU A 291 -15.00 -3.10 27.57
CA LEU A 291 -14.53 -4.12 28.53
C LEU A 291 -14.36 -3.52 29.93
N SER A 292 -13.71 -2.36 30.05
CA SER A 292 -13.48 -1.67 31.32
C SER A 292 -14.78 -1.30 32.01
N GLN A 293 -15.79 -0.85 31.25
CA GLN A 293 -17.12 -0.55 31.77
C GLN A 293 -17.87 -1.81 32.26
N LEU A 294 -17.67 -2.95 31.58
CA LEU A 294 -18.26 -4.23 32.02
C LEU A 294 -17.64 -4.70 33.34
N LEU A 295 -16.31 -4.59 33.47
CA LEU A 295 -15.62 -4.93 34.72
C LEU A 295 -16.04 -4.03 35.88
N ALA A 296 -16.14 -2.72 35.65
CA ALA A 296 -16.62 -1.78 36.68
C ALA A 296 -18.03 -2.14 37.16
N LYS A 297 -18.96 -2.46 36.23
CA LYS A 297 -20.30 -2.93 36.60
C LYS A 297 -20.31 -4.22 37.40
N LEU A 298 -19.39 -5.15 37.08
CA LEU A 298 -19.27 -6.40 37.82
C LEU A 298 -18.78 -6.16 39.25
N GLN A 299 -17.81 -5.25 39.43
CA GLN A 299 -17.36 -4.83 40.77
C GLN A 299 -18.48 -4.17 41.57
N ASP A 300 -19.22 -3.23 40.97
CA ASP A 300 -20.35 -2.57 41.63
C ASP A 300 -21.41 -3.61 42.11
N GLN A 301 -21.68 -4.66 41.33
CA GLN A 301 -22.62 -5.71 41.70
C GLN A 301 -22.14 -6.61 42.84
N LEU A 302 -20.82 -6.72 43.03
CA LEU A 302 -20.23 -7.46 44.13
C LEU A 302 -20.28 -6.65 45.42
N ASP A 303 -19.90 -5.37 45.34
CA ASP A 303 -19.93 -4.45 46.46
C ASP A 303 -21.36 -4.24 47.00
N GLU A 304 -22.39 -4.36 46.17
CA GLU A 304 -23.80 -4.30 46.61
C GLU A 304 -24.29 -5.56 47.34
N GLN A 305 -23.60 -6.69 47.20
CA GLN A 305 -23.99 -7.98 47.81
C GLN A 305 -23.27 -8.29 49.13
N ASP A 306 -22.17 -7.60 49.44
CA ASP A 306 -21.44 -7.65 50.71
C ASP A 306 -22.08 -6.77 51.81
#